data_AF-A0A1Z8YJL6-F1
#
_entry.id   AF-A0A1Z8YJL6-F1
#
_cell.length_a   1.000
_cell.length_b   1.000
_cell.length_c   1.000
_cell.angle_alpha   90.00
_cell.angle_beta   90.00
_cell.angle_gamma   90.00
#
_symmetry.space_group_name_H-M   'P 1'
#
loop_
_entity.id
_entity.type
_entity.pdbx_description
1 polymer ?
#
loop_
_entity_poly.entity_id
_entity_poly.type
_entity_poly.pdbx_seq_one_letter_code
_entity_poly.pdbx_strand_id
1 'polypeptide(L)'
;MKKVLLLVGLLAVLSSCKQREYRVTMREQSGSPQRMFSDNAPSSRELRSLKESYGHEPLANSTGGGAYFEATFDDSLPVELEGVNGWSRLEGGLGDTLFWFERPTGSKFAWPELVRRVESGILWLRIMKQWAIEEFGSGRSEVIEAFFEDRVIPGVVDGYLRFIGAGAVMGSQRVGFGLRKPESDGELTPDEFFRLQVLVPIIIDISRESKMTPEELHMGVLMGLDGVSSQSERRKAWRKAGEEVALRFIREIDPERTELSWSEVRGWGVSLLWYAAQPVKYRELMLESPVITESEKATLRDGGVVFPPMPFGVRVLGGRSGSSMTFELEPKAVPYLSNGRVMPSNETNEGYEQVVYRMRLSPPDEGPLFGAPPAYAFWSVPTVPVQEAIFGKVALEGMDLAVVIGWERLLEESALSRWTAAVEQAVQEGGPEPLWSALKTIELSPPGRLRELLEPSGGPLED
;
A
#
# COMPACT_ATOMS: atom_id res chain seq x y z
N MET A 1 -0.13 -48.40 -3.26
CA MET A 1 1.11 -47.86 -3.89
C MET A 1 0.88 -46.76 -4.94
N LYS A 2 -0.17 -46.78 -5.77
CA LYS A 2 -0.46 -45.70 -6.75
C LYS A 2 -0.82 -44.32 -6.17
N LYS A 3 -1.30 -44.25 -4.91
CA LYS A 3 -1.64 -42.98 -4.22
C LYS A 3 -0.43 -42.22 -3.65
N VAL A 4 0.72 -42.87 -3.48
CA VAL A 4 1.94 -42.24 -2.92
C VAL A 4 2.79 -41.60 -4.02
N LEU A 5 2.78 -42.15 -5.25
CA LEU A 5 3.47 -41.53 -6.40
C LEU A 5 2.82 -40.22 -6.87
N LEU A 6 1.50 -40.07 -6.72
CA LEU A 6 0.78 -38.83 -7.08
C LEU A 6 1.10 -37.68 -6.13
N LEU A 7 1.38 -37.97 -4.86
CA LEU A 7 1.79 -36.98 -3.86
C LEU A 7 3.23 -36.49 -4.09
N VAL A 8 4.14 -37.38 -4.49
CA VAL A 8 5.54 -37.04 -4.80
C VAL A 8 5.67 -36.32 -6.15
N GLY A 9 4.81 -36.64 -7.13
CA GLY A 9 4.71 -35.90 -8.40
C GLY A 9 4.18 -34.47 -8.24
N LEU A 10 3.23 -34.24 -7.32
CA LEU A 10 2.73 -32.90 -6.99
C LEU A 10 3.79 -32.05 -6.25
N LEU A 11 4.63 -32.68 -5.43
CA LEU A 11 5.74 -32.04 -4.71
C LEU A 11 6.93 -31.69 -5.64
N ALA A 12 7.19 -32.48 -6.68
CA ALA A 12 8.27 -32.20 -7.64
C ALA A 12 7.96 -31.01 -8.57
N VAL A 13 6.68 -30.76 -8.91
CA VAL A 13 6.27 -29.57 -9.68
C VAL A 13 6.32 -28.28 -8.84
N LEU A 14 6.28 -28.39 -7.51
CA LEU A 14 6.44 -27.27 -6.58
C LEU A 14 7.90 -26.85 -6.35
N SER A 15 8.88 -27.55 -6.92
CA SER A 15 10.30 -27.43 -6.56
C SER A 15 11.15 -26.52 -7.48
N SER A 16 10.56 -25.76 -8.43
CA SER A 16 11.36 -24.87 -9.29
C SER A 16 10.72 -23.52 -9.64
N CYS A 17 9.77 -23.02 -8.85
CA CYS A 17 9.46 -21.58 -8.89
C CYS A 17 10.49 -20.85 -8.03
N LYS A 18 11.63 -20.47 -8.62
CA LYS A 18 12.50 -19.46 -8.00
C LYS A 18 11.63 -18.23 -7.73
N GLN A 19 11.66 -17.75 -6.50
CA GLN A 19 10.97 -16.52 -6.13
C GLN A 19 11.51 -15.39 -7.00
N ARG A 20 10.62 -14.67 -7.68
CA ARG A 20 11.01 -13.52 -8.50
C ARG A 20 11.43 -12.39 -7.56
N GLU A 21 12.59 -11.83 -7.82
CA GLU A 21 13.19 -10.77 -7.01
C GLU A 21 13.45 -9.56 -7.88
N TYR A 22 12.97 -8.42 -7.42
CA TYR A 22 13.19 -7.14 -8.05
C TYR A 22 14.04 -6.27 -7.14
N ARG A 23 14.95 -5.50 -7.75
CA ARG A 23 15.66 -4.43 -7.05
C ARG A 23 15.63 -3.16 -7.88
N VAL A 24 15.29 -2.06 -7.21
CA VAL A 24 15.40 -0.70 -7.74
C VAL A 24 16.37 0.04 -6.85
N THR A 25 17.40 0.63 -7.45
CA THR A 25 18.32 1.52 -6.75
C THR A 25 18.21 2.91 -7.36
N MET A 26 18.02 3.92 -6.51
CA MET A 26 17.86 5.32 -6.86
C MET A 26 19.05 6.11 -6.30
N ARG A 27 19.69 6.89 -7.16
CA ARG A 27 20.80 7.78 -6.79
C ARG A 27 20.53 9.18 -7.29
N GLU A 28 20.91 10.17 -6.50
CA GLU A 28 20.85 11.57 -6.92
C GLU A 28 22.14 11.96 -7.67
N GLN A 29 22.07 12.24 -8.98
CA GLN A 29 23.24 12.59 -9.80
C GLN A 29 23.08 13.96 -10.46
N SER A 30 23.91 14.93 -10.08
CA SER A 30 23.98 16.26 -10.73
C SER A 30 22.64 16.97 -10.96
N GLY A 31 21.64 16.74 -10.10
CA GLY A 31 20.31 17.35 -10.19
C GLY A 31 19.25 16.46 -10.86
N SER A 32 19.62 15.30 -11.39
CA SER A 32 18.75 14.32 -12.03
C SER A 32 18.77 12.98 -11.27
N PRO A 33 17.64 12.25 -11.19
CA PRO A 33 17.64 10.90 -10.65
C PRO A 33 18.33 9.91 -11.60
N GLN A 34 19.30 9.19 -11.07
CA GLN A 34 19.82 7.97 -11.68
C GLN A 34 19.06 6.78 -11.12
N ARG A 35 18.58 5.90 -12.00
CA ARG A 35 17.79 4.72 -11.64
C ARG A 35 18.43 3.46 -12.20
N MET A 36 18.58 2.47 -11.34
CA MET A 36 18.98 1.11 -11.69
C MET A 36 17.84 0.15 -11.38
N PHE A 37 17.49 -0.71 -12.33
CA PHE A 37 16.50 -1.78 -12.14
C PHE A 37 17.12 -3.14 -12.44
N SER A 38 16.80 -4.12 -11.60
CA SER A 38 17.15 -5.51 -11.85
C SER A 38 16.00 -6.47 -11.57
N ASP A 39 15.93 -7.50 -12.42
CA ASP A 39 14.99 -8.61 -12.34
C ASP A 39 15.75 -9.92 -12.57
N ASN A 40 15.58 -10.87 -11.64
CA ASN A 40 16.27 -12.15 -11.70
C ASN A 40 15.68 -13.14 -12.73
N ALA A 41 14.48 -12.90 -13.26
CA ALA A 41 13.82 -13.78 -14.22
C ALA A 41 12.81 -13.06 -15.14
N PRO A 42 13.25 -12.07 -15.97
CA PRO A 42 12.36 -11.33 -16.85
C PRO A 42 11.92 -12.15 -18.07
N SER A 43 10.68 -11.98 -18.50
CA SER A 43 10.17 -12.53 -19.77
C SER A 43 10.64 -11.71 -20.98
N SER A 44 10.62 -12.31 -22.18
CA SER A 44 10.98 -11.61 -23.43
C SER A 44 10.09 -10.41 -23.76
N ARG A 45 8.87 -10.35 -23.20
CA ARG A 45 7.98 -9.19 -23.34
C ARG A 45 8.42 -8.05 -22.41
N GLU A 46 8.77 -8.38 -21.17
CA GLU A 46 9.25 -7.40 -20.19
C GLU A 46 10.60 -6.83 -20.61
N LEU A 47 11.52 -7.66 -21.12
CA LEU A 47 12.80 -7.20 -21.66
C LEU A 47 12.64 -6.15 -22.77
N ARG A 48 11.68 -6.34 -23.68
CA ARG A 48 11.40 -5.35 -24.74
C ARG A 48 10.87 -4.04 -24.17
N SER A 49 9.92 -4.13 -23.23
CA SER A 49 9.38 -2.95 -22.55
C SER A 49 10.46 -2.18 -21.78
N LEU A 50 11.34 -2.89 -21.07
CA LEU A 50 12.44 -2.28 -20.31
C LEU A 50 13.48 -1.65 -21.24
N LYS A 51 13.81 -2.30 -22.36
CA LYS A 51 14.68 -1.73 -23.40
C LYS A 51 14.10 -0.43 -23.97
N GLU A 52 12.80 -0.36 -24.21
CA GLU A 52 12.13 0.85 -24.67
C GLU A 52 12.22 1.97 -23.62
N SER A 53 11.99 1.66 -22.34
CA SER A 53 12.05 2.65 -21.25
C SER A 53 13.46 3.16 -20.95
N TYR A 54 14.47 2.30 -21.00
CA TYR A 54 15.87 2.64 -20.67
C TYR A 54 16.71 3.02 -21.88
N GLY A 55 16.20 2.81 -23.11
CA GLY A 55 16.87 3.18 -24.35
C GLY A 55 18.04 2.28 -24.78
N HIS A 56 18.32 1.19 -24.05
CA HIS A 56 19.45 0.29 -24.33
C HIS A 56 19.14 -1.18 -23.98
N GLU A 57 19.98 -2.10 -24.48
CA GLU A 57 19.92 -3.54 -24.16
C GLU A 57 20.34 -3.80 -22.70
N PRO A 58 19.86 -4.89 -22.05
CA PRO A 58 20.22 -5.20 -20.67
C PRO A 58 21.74 -5.39 -20.53
N LEU A 59 22.30 -4.83 -19.47
CA LEU A 59 23.72 -5.01 -19.16
C LEU A 59 23.94 -6.34 -18.43
N ALA A 60 25.13 -6.92 -18.57
CA ALA A 60 25.49 -8.17 -17.91
C ALA A 60 25.69 -7.95 -16.41
N ASN A 61 24.89 -8.62 -15.58
CA ASN A 61 25.07 -8.60 -14.12
C ASN A 61 26.18 -9.56 -13.69
N SER A 62 27.14 -9.10 -12.87
CA SER A 62 28.27 -9.87 -12.38
C SER A 62 27.94 -10.80 -11.20
N THR A 63 26.79 -10.65 -10.54
CA THR A 63 26.51 -11.34 -9.25
C THR A 63 25.23 -12.18 -9.19
N GLY A 64 24.40 -12.19 -10.24
CA GLY A 64 23.22 -13.04 -10.28
C GLY A 64 22.55 -13.00 -11.65
N GLY A 65 22.23 -14.16 -12.21
CA GLY A 65 21.50 -14.25 -13.48
C GLY A 65 20.23 -13.39 -13.46
N GLY A 66 19.91 -12.75 -14.58
CA GLY A 66 18.82 -11.79 -14.69
C GLY A 66 19.11 -10.70 -15.72
N ALA A 67 18.25 -9.69 -15.80
CA ALA A 67 18.49 -8.47 -16.56
C ALA A 67 18.70 -7.28 -15.64
N TYR A 68 19.58 -6.39 -16.07
CA TYR A 68 19.94 -5.16 -15.37
C TYR A 68 19.86 -3.98 -16.35
N PHE A 69 19.29 -2.87 -15.91
CA PHE A 69 19.18 -1.62 -16.66
C PHE A 69 19.58 -0.45 -15.76
N GLU A 70 20.20 0.56 -16.36
CA GLU A 70 20.67 1.76 -15.65
C GLU A 70 20.58 2.96 -16.59
N ALA A 71 19.89 4.01 -16.15
CA ALA A 71 19.80 5.25 -16.89
C ALA A 71 19.61 6.44 -15.94
N THR A 72 19.91 7.63 -16.45
CA THR A 72 19.58 8.90 -15.81
C THR A 72 18.31 9.44 -16.45
N PHE A 73 17.37 9.87 -15.62
CA PHE A 73 16.10 10.42 -16.02
C PHE A 73 16.01 11.88 -15.60
N ASP A 74 15.12 12.64 -16.24
CA ASP A 74 14.73 13.96 -15.75
C ASP A 74 13.72 13.75 -14.59
N ASP A 75 12.52 14.30 -14.69
CA ASP A 75 11.50 14.16 -13.62
C ASP A 75 10.58 12.95 -13.81
N SER A 76 10.59 12.33 -15.00
CA SER A 76 9.74 11.16 -15.29
C SER A 76 10.51 9.86 -15.15
N LEU A 77 10.21 9.12 -14.09
CA LEU A 77 10.76 7.79 -13.86
C LEU A 77 10.00 6.73 -14.68
N PRO A 78 10.69 5.70 -15.18
CA PRO A 78 10.03 4.57 -15.83
C PRO A 78 9.24 3.75 -14.80
N VAL A 79 8.19 3.09 -15.27
CA VAL A 79 7.31 2.22 -14.46
C VAL A 79 7.56 0.77 -14.89
N GLU A 80 8.58 0.12 -14.29
CA GLU A 80 8.99 -1.25 -14.68
C GLU A 80 7.96 -2.30 -14.27
N LEU A 81 7.56 -2.19 -13.01
CA LEU A 81 6.35 -2.80 -12.47
C LEU A 81 5.29 -1.71 -12.49
N GLU A 82 4.04 -2.07 -12.75
CA GLU A 82 2.95 -1.12 -12.59
C GLU A 82 2.95 -0.45 -11.23
N GLY A 83 2.19 0.63 -11.15
CA GLY A 83 2.04 1.39 -9.92
C GLY A 83 2.30 2.85 -10.20
N VAL A 84 2.76 3.54 -9.16
CA VAL A 84 3.09 4.96 -9.25
C VAL A 84 4.42 5.16 -8.58
N ASN A 85 5.28 5.93 -9.23
CA ASN A 85 6.50 6.43 -8.65
C ASN A 85 6.56 7.93 -8.89
N GLY A 86 7.48 8.58 -8.17
CA GLY A 86 7.74 9.98 -8.41
C GLY A 86 9.05 10.40 -7.80
N TRP A 87 9.63 11.38 -8.49
CA TRP A 87 10.76 12.14 -8.04
C TRP A 87 10.37 13.61 -8.17
N SER A 88 10.64 14.40 -7.15
CA SER A 88 10.35 15.82 -7.18
C SER A 88 11.43 16.57 -6.43
N ARG A 89 11.81 17.72 -6.96
CA ARG A 89 12.77 18.63 -6.37
C ARG A 89 12.15 20.02 -6.30
N LEU A 90 12.25 20.64 -5.14
CA LEU A 90 11.98 22.06 -4.96
C LEU A 90 13.31 22.73 -4.67
N GLU A 91 13.70 23.63 -5.56
CA GLU A 91 14.92 24.41 -5.39
C GLU A 91 14.65 25.60 -4.47
N GLY A 92 15.67 26.13 -3.82
CA GLY A 92 15.55 27.32 -2.98
C GLY A 92 16.87 28.08 -2.88
N GLY A 93 16.80 29.30 -2.36
CA GLY A 93 17.98 30.17 -2.25
C GLY A 93 19.06 29.60 -1.34
N LEU A 94 18.67 28.84 -0.31
CA LEU A 94 19.57 28.30 0.73
C LEU A 94 19.86 26.79 0.57
N GLY A 95 19.28 26.13 -0.42
CA GLY A 95 19.38 24.68 -0.64
C GLY A 95 18.17 24.13 -1.38
N ASP A 96 18.13 22.81 -1.49
CA ASP A 96 17.05 22.09 -2.18
C ASP A 96 16.35 21.10 -1.24
N THR A 97 15.07 20.83 -1.50
CA THR A 97 14.36 19.71 -0.87
C THR A 97 13.84 18.76 -1.92
N LEU A 98 14.00 17.47 -1.66
CA LEU A 98 13.69 16.40 -2.58
C LEU A 98 12.66 15.46 -1.96
N PHE A 99 11.80 14.91 -2.81
CA PHE A 99 10.82 13.90 -2.47
C PHE A 99 10.90 12.76 -3.48
N TRP A 100 10.97 11.55 -2.95
CA TRP A 100 10.89 10.33 -3.75
C TRP A 100 9.85 9.38 -3.16
N PHE A 101 9.09 8.72 -4.03
CA PHE A 101 8.23 7.61 -3.63
C PHE A 101 8.12 6.53 -4.71
N GLU A 102 7.83 5.31 -4.25
CA GLU A 102 7.54 4.14 -5.08
C GLU A 102 6.36 3.37 -4.49
N ARG A 103 5.39 3.04 -5.34
CA ARG A 103 4.25 2.18 -5.00
C ARG A 103 4.05 1.15 -6.09
N PRO A 104 4.92 0.13 -6.17
CA PRO A 104 4.78 -0.92 -7.16
C PRO A 104 3.50 -1.73 -6.89
N THR A 105 2.77 -2.06 -7.94
CA THR A 105 1.75 -3.10 -7.94
C THR A 105 2.34 -4.36 -8.57
N GLY A 106 1.90 -5.52 -8.10
CA GLY A 106 2.35 -6.80 -8.68
C GLY A 106 1.85 -7.04 -10.11
N SER A 107 1.14 -6.08 -10.72
CA SER A 107 0.37 -6.31 -11.93
C SER A 107 0.01 -5.11 -12.78
N LYS A 108 -0.01 -5.39 -14.10
CA LYS A 108 -0.53 -4.74 -15.34
C LYS A 108 -1.83 -3.89 -15.33
N PHE A 109 -2.82 -4.22 -14.50
CA PHE A 109 -4.18 -3.76 -14.77
C PHE A 109 -5.06 -3.76 -13.52
N ALA A 110 -5.01 -2.68 -12.73
CA ALA A 110 -5.76 -2.57 -11.47
C ALA A 110 -7.28 -2.80 -11.60
N TRP A 111 -7.91 -2.32 -12.69
CA TRP A 111 -9.36 -2.45 -12.88
C TRP A 111 -9.81 -3.86 -13.31
N PRO A 112 -9.28 -4.46 -14.40
CA PRO A 112 -9.54 -5.86 -14.74
C PRO A 112 -9.30 -6.83 -13.58
N GLU A 113 -8.35 -6.56 -12.71
CA GLU A 113 -8.10 -7.36 -11.51
C GLU A 113 -9.12 -7.17 -10.42
N LEU A 114 -9.54 -5.93 -10.17
CA LEU A 114 -10.64 -5.68 -9.25
C LEU A 114 -11.89 -6.43 -9.72
N VAL A 115 -12.23 -6.33 -11.00
CA VAL A 115 -13.33 -7.08 -11.61
C VAL A 115 -13.13 -8.58 -11.40
N ARG A 116 -11.95 -9.12 -11.72
CA ARG A 116 -11.62 -10.53 -11.51
C ARG A 116 -11.82 -10.97 -10.05
N ARG A 117 -11.40 -10.17 -9.07
CA ARG A 117 -11.54 -10.47 -7.64
C ARG A 117 -13.01 -10.45 -7.19
N VAL A 118 -13.79 -9.47 -7.66
CA VAL A 118 -15.23 -9.36 -7.40
C VAL A 118 -15.95 -10.57 -8.00
N GLU A 119 -15.70 -10.89 -9.27
CA GLU A 119 -16.28 -12.07 -9.94
C GLU A 119 -15.89 -13.39 -9.27
N SER A 120 -14.65 -13.50 -8.80
CA SER A 120 -14.21 -14.66 -7.99
C SER A 120 -14.98 -14.74 -6.66
N GLY A 121 -15.21 -13.60 -6.01
CA GLY A 121 -16.02 -13.51 -4.80
C GLY A 121 -17.47 -13.95 -5.03
N ILE A 122 -18.10 -13.45 -6.09
CA ILE A 122 -19.46 -13.83 -6.50
C ILE A 122 -19.54 -15.34 -6.77
N LEU A 123 -18.56 -15.90 -7.50
CA LEU A 123 -18.49 -17.34 -7.75
C LEU A 123 -18.45 -18.14 -6.43
N TRP A 124 -17.63 -17.73 -5.47
CA TRP A 124 -17.56 -18.39 -4.16
C TRP A 124 -18.86 -18.28 -3.36
N LEU A 125 -19.53 -17.14 -3.39
CA LEU A 125 -20.83 -16.97 -2.73
C LEU A 125 -21.91 -17.85 -3.36
N ARG A 126 -21.88 -18.06 -4.69
CA ARG A 126 -22.77 -19.01 -5.38
C ARG A 126 -22.43 -20.46 -5.09
N ILE A 127 -21.15 -20.81 -4.94
CA ILE A 127 -20.73 -22.14 -4.47
C ILE A 127 -21.22 -22.36 -3.03
N MET A 128 -21.08 -21.35 -2.17
CA MET A 128 -21.59 -21.38 -0.80
C MET A 128 -23.11 -21.54 -0.75
N LYS A 129 -23.85 -20.86 -1.64
CA LYS A 129 -25.30 -21.04 -1.82
C LYS A 129 -25.65 -22.50 -2.10
N GLN A 130 -25.00 -23.14 -3.08
CA GLN A 130 -25.27 -24.55 -3.39
C GLN A 130 -24.89 -25.48 -2.25
N TRP A 131 -23.75 -25.25 -1.59
CA TRP A 131 -23.37 -25.99 -0.39
C TRP A 131 -24.42 -25.85 0.72
N ALA A 132 -24.92 -24.65 0.98
CA ALA A 132 -25.94 -24.41 2.00
C ALA A 132 -27.25 -25.14 1.67
N ILE A 133 -27.65 -25.21 0.40
CA ILE A 133 -28.83 -25.99 -0.02
C ILE A 133 -28.64 -27.49 0.27
N GLU A 134 -27.43 -28.03 0.06
CA GLU A 134 -27.13 -29.43 0.41
C GLU A 134 -27.08 -29.67 1.92
N GLU A 135 -26.44 -28.77 2.68
CA GLU A 135 -26.20 -28.92 4.12
C GLU A 135 -27.49 -28.73 4.94
N PHE A 136 -28.27 -27.68 4.62
CA PHE A 136 -29.49 -27.31 5.36
C PHE A 136 -30.78 -27.90 4.75
N GLY A 137 -30.66 -28.60 3.62
CA GLY A 137 -31.70 -29.41 3.00
C GLY A 137 -32.47 -28.73 1.86
N SER A 138 -32.82 -29.53 0.84
CA SER A 138 -33.49 -29.08 -0.38
C SER A 138 -34.89 -28.49 -0.17
N GLY A 139 -35.56 -28.83 0.94
CA GLY A 139 -36.87 -28.25 1.29
C GLY A 139 -36.85 -26.74 1.55
N ARG A 140 -35.66 -26.13 1.64
CA ARG A 140 -35.45 -24.69 1.85
C ARG A 140 -34.69 -24.04 0.69
N SER A 141 -34.55 -24.71 -0.45
CA SER A 141 -33.73 -24.23 -1.57
C SER A 141 -34.13 -22.84 -2.04
N GLU A 142 -35.42 -22.57 -2.19
CA GLU A 142 -35.93 -21.26 -2.65
C GLU A 142 -35.60 -20.14 -1.65
N VAL A 143 -35.73 -20.41 -0.35
CA VAL A 143 -35.42 -19.43 0.71
C VAL A 143 -33.93 -19.14 0.74
N ILE A 144 -33.09 -20.17 0.68
CA ILE A 144 -31.63 -20.03 0.65
C ILE A 144 -31.21 -19.29 -0.63
N GLU A 145 -31.83 -19.60 -1.77
CA GLU A 145 -31.52 -18.96 -3.04
C GLU A 145 -31.86 -17.47 -3.03
N ALA A 146 -33.08 -17.11 -2.63
CA ALA A 146 -33.48 -15.70 -2.50
C ALA A 146 -32.58 -14.98 -1.49
N PHE A 147 -32.27 -15.60 -0.35
CA PHE A 147 -31.39 -15.00 0.64
C PHE A 147 -30.00 -14.68 0.07
N PHE A 148 -29.38 -15.62 -0.65
CA PHE A 148 -28.06 -15.41 -1.22
C PHE A 148 -28.07 -14.40 -2.38
N GLU A 149 -28.98 -14.52 -3.35
CA GLU A 149 -29.00 -13.66 -4.54
C GLU A 149 -29.51 -12.24 -4.24
N ASP A 150 -30.49 -12.08 -3.35
CA ASP A 150 -31.10 -10.77 -3.08
C ASP A 150 -30.39 -10.00 -1.97
N ARG A 151 -29.70 -10.68 -1.05
CA ARG A 151 -29.11 -10.05 0.14
C ARG A 151 -27.61 -10.30 0.28
N VAL A 152 -27.17 -11.56 0.32
CA VAL A 152 -25.77 -11.88 0.65
C VAL A 152 -24.81 -11.41 -0.43
N ILE A 153 -25.07 -11.76 -1.70
CA ILE A 153 -24.18 -11.42 -2.82
C ILE A 153 -24.10 -9.90 -3.00
N PRO A 154 -25.22 -9.16 -3.13
CA PRO A 154 -25.16 -7.70 -3.26
C PRO A 154 -24.48 -7.03 -2.06
N GLY A 155 -24.84 -7.41 -0.83
CA GLY A 155 -24.29 -6.78 0.37
C GLY A 155 -22.79 -7.05 0.58
N VAL A 156 -22.31 -8.28 0.31
CA VAL A 156 -20.88 -8.59 0.42
C VAL A 156 -20.08 -7.89 -0.69
N VAL A 157 -20.61 -7.82 -1.92
CA VAL A 157 -19.95 -7.12 -3.03
C VAL A 157 -19.90 -5.61 -2.75
N ASP A 158 -20.99 -4.98 -2.34
CA ASP A 158 -21.03 -3.56 -1.98
C ASP A 158 -20.08 -3.25 -0.83
N GLY A 159 -20.12 -4.05 0.24
CA GLY A 159 -19.20 -3.93 1.37
C GLY A 159 -17.73 -4.05 0.96
N TYR A 160 -17.39 -5.02 0.11
CA TYR A 160 -16.03 -5.18 -0.42
C TYR A 160 -15.61 -3.98 -1.28
N LEU A 161 -16.45 -3.50 -2.19
CA LEU A 161 -16.14 -2.37 -3.06
C LEU A 161 -15.95 -1.07 -2.26
N ARG A 162 -16.82 -0.79 -1.29
CA ARG A 162 -16.67 0.35 -0.37
C ARG A 162 -15.37 0.26 0.42
N PHE A 163 -15.06 -0.92 0.94
CA PHE A 163 -13.84 -1.16 1.71
C PHE A 163 -12.58 -0.91 0.86
N ILE A 164 -12.54 -1.45 -0.36
CA ILE A 164 -11.43 -1.22 -1.30
C ILE A 164 -11.35 0.25 -1.71
N GLY A 165 -12.49 0.90 -1.99
CA GLY A 165 -12.56 2.32 -2.32
C GLY A 165 -12.01 3.21 -1.20
N ALA A 166 -12.40 2.94 0.05
CA ALA A 166 -11.83 3.59 1.23
C ALA A 166 -10.31 3.37 1.32
N GLY A 167 -9.85 2.14 1.09
CA GLY A 167 -8.41 1.83 1.02
C GLY A 167 -7.68 2.67 -0.03
N ALA A 168 -8.26 2.84 -1.20
CA ALA A 168 -7.70 3.67 -2.28
C ALA A 168 -7.64 5.16 -1.91
N VAL A 169 -8.70 5.69 -1.27
CA VAL A 169 -8.73 7.09 -0.78
C VAL A 169 -7.69 7.30 0.32
N MET A 170 -7.58 6.38 1.27
CA MET A 170 -6.56 6.47 2.32
C MET A 170 -5.14 6.43 1.74
N GLY A 171 -4.90 5.56 0.77
CA GLY A 171 -3.61 5.43 0.10
C GLY A 171 -3.27 6.54 -0.90
N SER A 172 -4.25 7.36 -1.33
CA SER A 172 -4.00 8.51 -2.20
C SER A 172 -3.79 9.82 -1.43
N GLN A 173 -4.43 9.97 -0.28
CA GLN A 173 -4.35 11.20 0.52
C GLN A 173 -3.13 11.25 1.45
N ARG A 174 -2.59 10.10 1.89
CA ARG A 174 -1.44 10.06 2.80
C ARG A 174 -0.41 9.00 2.42
N VAL A 175 0.70 9.45 1.84
CA VAL A 175 1.87 8.62 1.47
C VAL A 175 2.62 8.13 2.73
N GLY A 176 2.53 8.88 3.84
CA GLY A 176 3.32 8.69 5.05
C GLY A 176 2.62 8.10 6.27
N PHE A 177 1.48 7.42 6.11
CA PHE A 177 0.69 6.95 7.26
C PHE A 177 1.52 6.04 8.19
N GLY A 178 1.65 6.44 9.46
CA GLY A 178 2.24 5.63 10.51
C GLY A 178 1.19 4.78 11.21
N LEU A 179 1.24 3.45 11.06
CA LEU A 179 0.48 2.56 11.95
C LEU A 179 1.06 2.64 13.35
N ARG A 180 0.23 3.05 14.32
CA ARG A 180 0.55 3.00 15.74
C ARG A 180 0.94 1.57 16.12
N LYS A 181 1.99 1.45 16.95
CA LYS A 181 2.35 0.15 17.51
C LYS A 181 1.25 -0.30 18.49
N PRO A 182 0.95 -1.60 18.60
CA PRO A 182 -0.08 -2.11 19.51
C PRO A 182 0.07 -1.67 20.98
N GLU A 183 1.26 -1.18 21.36
CA GLU A 183 1.68 -0.81 22.70
C GLU A 183 1.65 0.70 22.97
N SER A 184 1.27 1.53 21.98
CA SER A 184 1.33 2.98 22.13
C SER A 184 0.11 3.54 22.85
N ASP A 185 0.32 4.08 24.05
CA ASP A 185 -0.67 4.82 24.83
C ASP A 185 -0.64 6.33 24.48
N GLY A 186 -1.77 6.92 24.12
CA GLY A 186 -1.88 8.34 23.74
C GLY A 186 -3.13 8.67 22.92
N GLU A 187 -3.45 9.96 22.75
CA GLU A 187 -4.56 10.42 21.91
C GLU A 187 -4.39 9.98 20.45
N LEU A 188 -5.51 9.83 19.73
CA LEU A 188 -5.49 9.48 18.31
C LEU A 188 -4.75 10.56 17.51
N THR A 189 -3.84 10.13 16.63
CA THR A 189 -3.14 11.02 15.70
C THR A 189 -4.12 11.54 14.62
N PRO A 190 -3.81 12.66 13.96
CA PRO A 190 -4.61 13.15 12.83
C PRO A 190 -4.81 12.10 11.71
N ASP A 191 -3.80 11.25 11.52
CA ASP A 191 -3.81 10.09 10.64
C ASP A 191 -4.91 9.09 11.06
N GLU A 192 -4.93 8.71 12.33
CA GLU A 192 -5.93 7.77 12.87
C GLU A 192 -7.35 8.35 12.82
N PHE A 193 -7.51 9.66 13.08
CA PHE A 193 -8.77 10.36 12.90
C PHE A 193 -9.26 10.35 11.45
N PHE A 194 -8.35 10.55 10.49
CA PHE A 194 -8.71 10.49 9.08
C PHE A 194 -9.20 9.09 8.67
N ARG A 195 -8.55 8.03 9.15
CA ARG A 195 -9.02 6.66 8.90
C ARG A 195 -10.42 6.40 9.46
N LEU A 196 -10.69 6.91 10.65
CA LEU A 196 -12.02 6.88 11.26
C LEU A 196 -13.06 7.57 10.37
N GLN A 197 -12.76 8.77 9.89
CA GLN A 197 -13.65 9.53 9.01
C GLN A 197 -13.97 8.77 7.71
N VAL A 198 -13.01 8.01 7.18
CA VAL A 198 -13.20 7.21 5.96
C VAL A 198 -13.95 5.90 6.23
N LEU A 199 -13.62 5.18 7.31
CA LEU A 199 -14.14 3.82 7.56
C LEU A 199 -15.47 3.79 8.33
N VAL A 200 -15.70 4.70 9.28
CA VAL A 200 -16.91 4.70 10.11
C VAL A 200 -18.20 4.79 9.28
N PRO A 201 -18.31 5.64 8.25
CA PRO A 201 -19.51 5.67 7.40
C PRO A 201 -19.82 4.31 6.74
N ILE A 202 -18.78 3.58 6.31
CA ILE A 202 -18.94 2.26 5.69
C ILE A 202 -19.49 1.25 6.70
N ILE A 203 -18.95 1.26 7.92
CA ILE A 203 -19.42 0.37 9.00
C ILE A 203 -20.87 0.71 9.37
N ILE A 204 -21.24 1.99 9.43
CA ILE A 204 -22.62 2.43 9.69
C ILE A 204 -23.56 1.94 8.58
N ASP A 205 -23.21 2.07 7.31
CA ASP A 205 -24.06 1.60 6.21
C ASP A 205 -24.22 0.07 6.22
N ILE A 206 -23.13 -0.69 6.40
CA ILE A 206 -23.19 -2.15 6.57
C ILE A 206 -24.10 -2.54 7.74
N SER A 207 -24.02 -1.81 8.85
CA SER A 207 -24.84 -2.09 10.04
C SER A 207 -26.33 -1.87 9.82
N ARG A 208 -26.68 -0.88 8.98
CA ARG A 208 -28.08 -0.61 8.61
C ARG A 208 -28.68 -1.75 7.79
N GLU A 209 -27.91 -2.29 6.85
CA GLU A 209 -28.36 -3.39 5.98
C GLU A 209 -28.41 -4.74 6.70
N SER A 210 -27.48 -4.96 7.63
CA SER A 210 -27.39 -6.19 8.43
C SER A 210 -28.22 -6.19 9.72
N LYS A 211 -28.96 -5.09 9.98
CA LYS A 211 -29.78 -4.89 11.19
C LYS A 211 -28.99 -5.11 12.49
N MET A 212 -27.73 -4.67 12.53
CA MET A 212 -26.94 -4.72 13.75
C MET A 212 -27.52 -3.76 14.80
N THR A 213 -27.48 -4.17 16.06
CA THR A 213 -27.77 -3.29 17.20
C THR A 213 -26.68 -2.22 17.35
N PRO A 214 -26.98 -1.07 18.00
CA PRO A 214 -25.97 -0.07 18.31
C PRO A 214 -24.76 -0.63 19.07
N GLU A 215 -24.98 -1.59 19.98
CA GLU A 215 -23.92 -2.27 20.71
C GLU A 215 -23.04 -3.12 19.78
N GLU A 216 -23.63 -3.87 18.85
CA GLU A 216 -22.86 -4.68 17.89
C GLU A 216 -22.09 -3.82 16.90
N LEU A 217 -22.69 -2.70 16.45
CA LEU A 217 -22.02 -1.70 15.63
C LEU A 217 -20.83 -1.09 16.39
N HIS A 218 -21.04 -0.66 17.63
CA HIS A 218 -19.98 -0.10 18.47
C HIS A 218 -18.82 -1.11 18.66
N MET A 219 -19.16 -2.38 18.88
CA MET A 219 -18.16 -3.44 19.01
C MET A 219 -17.44 -3.72 17.69
N GLY A 220 -18.13 -3.65 16.54
CA GLY A 220 -17.53 -3.73 15.20
C GLY A 220 -16.54 -2.59 14.95
N VAL A 221 -16.86 -1.36 15.41
CA VAL A 221 -15.96 -0.22 15.39
C VAL A 221 -14.74 -0.46 16.29
N LEU A 222 -14.93 -0.93 17.53
CA LEU A 222 -13.83 -1.27 18.44
C LEU A 222 -12.90 -2.36 17.90
N MET A 223 -13.44 -3.26 17.07
CA MET A 223 -12.68 -4.32 16.40
C MET A 223 -11.89 -3.84 15.19
N GLY A 224 -12.41 -2.85 14.46
CA GLY A 224 -11.78 -2.29 13.26
C GLY A 224 -10.71 -1.24 13.54
N LEU A 225 -10.62 -0.75 14.78
CA LEU A 225 -9.68 0.29 15.17
C LEU A 225 -8.49 -0.28 15.93
N ASP A 226 -7.37 -0.32 15.23
CA ASP A 226 -6.08 -0.50 15.88
C ASP A 226 -5.79 0.64 16.87
N GLY A 227 -5.40 0.29 18.10
CA GLY A 227 -5.05 1.25 19.16
C GLY A 227 -6.16 1.61 20.16
N VAL A 228 -7.42 1.19 19.96
CA VAL A 228 -8.53 1.53 20.89
C VAL A 228 -8.84 0.41 21.89
N SER A 229 -8.53 -0.85 21.54
CA SER A 229 -8.92 -2.03 22.33
C SER A 229 -7.82 -3.09 22.35
N SER A 230 -7.62 -3.72 23.51
CA SER A 230 -6.67 -4.82 23.70
C SER A 230 -7.07 -6.06 22.90
N GLN A 231 -6.12 -6.96 22.57
CA GLN A 231 -6.46 -8.25 21.92
C GLN A 231 -7.47 -9.09 22.70
N SER A 232 -7.50 -8.96 24.03
CA SER A 232 -8.45 -9.66 24.90
C SER A 232 -9.86 -9.10 24.74
N GLU A 233 -9.99 -7.77 24.72
CA GLU A 233 -11.26 -7.10 24.47
C GLU A 233 -11.77 -7.37 23.06
N ARG A 234 -10.90 -7.35 22.05
CA ARG A 234 -11.29 -7.75 20.69
C ARG A 234 -11.75 -9.19 20.62
N ARG A 235 -11.10 -10.12 21.31
CA ARG A 235 -11.55 -11.53 21.36
C ARG A 235 -12.90 -11.68 22.07
N LYS A 236 -13.12 -10.96 23.17
CA LYS A 236 -14.42 -10.95 23.88
C LYS A 236 -15.50 -10.31 23.02
N ALA A 237 -15.20 -9.19 22.37
CA ALA A 237 -16.06 -8.52 21.41
C ALA A 237 -16.46 -9.46 20.28
N TRP A 238 -15.48 -10.16 19.72
CA TRP A 238 -15.71 -11.05 18.60
C TRP A 238 -16.56 -12.25 18.96
N ARG A 239 -16.33 -12.84 20.15
CA ARG A 239 -17.20 -13.90 20.65
C ARG A 239 -18.62 -13.42 20.89
N LYS A 240 -18.79 -12.30 21.60
CA LYS A 240 -20.11 -11.84 22.04
C LYS A 240 -20.97 -11.30 20.89
N ALA A 241 -20.41 -10.45 20.03
CA ALA A 241 -21.15 -9.84 18.93
C ALA A 241 -21.17 -10.74 17.67
N GLY A 242 -20.06 -11.43 17.39
CA GLY A 242 -19.96 -12.27 16.19
C GLY A 242 -20.89 -13.48 16.21
N GLU A 243 -21.10 -14.12 17.38
CA GLU A 243 -22.03 -15.24 17.52
C GLU A 243 -23.48 -14.82 17.31
N GLU A 244 -23.92 -13.71 17.91
CA GLU A 244 -25.29 -13.18 17.77
C GLU A 244 -25.59 -12.73 16.34
N VAL A 245 -24.65 -12.02 15.70
CA VAL A 245 -24.76 -11.62 14.29
C VAL A 245 -24.84 -12.85 13.39
N ALA A 246 -23.93 -13.83 13.58
CA ALA A 246 -23.92 -15.05 12.79
C ALA A 246 -25.17 -15.90 13.02
N LEU A 247 -25.68 -15.96 14.25
CA LEU A 247 -26.92 -16.67 14.59
C LEU A 247 -28.13 -16.02 13.90
N ARG A 248 -28.25 -14.68 13.89
CA ARG A 248 -29.32 -14.00 13.13
C ARG A 248 -29.24 -14.29 11.64
N PHE A 249 -28.03 -14.34 11.08
CA PHE A 249 -27.82 -14.69 9.68
C PHE A 249 -28.23 -16.14 9.40
N ILE A 250 -27.83 -17.08 10.27
CA ILE A 250 -28.20 -18.49 10.13
C ILE A 250 -29.70 -18.70 10.29
N ARG A 251 -30.40 -17.93 11.13
CA ARG A 251 -31.86 -18.03 11.28
C ARG A 251 -32.65 -17.69 10.02
N GLU A 252 -32.07 -16.95 9.08
CA GLU A 252 -32.69 -16.73 7.77
C GLU A 252 -32.70 -18.01 6.91
N ILE A 253 -31.77 -18.95 7.17
CA ILE A 253 -31.62 -20.25 6.50
C ILE A 253 -32.22 -21.39 7.35
N ASP A 254 -32.10 -21.29 8.68
CA ASP A 254 -32.56 -22.24 9.68
C ASP A 254 -33.27 -21.56 10.85
N PRO A 255 -34.57 -21.24 10.71
CA PRO A 255 -35.32 -20.45 11.69
C PRO A 255 -35.39 -21.06 13.08
N GLU A 256 -35.35 -22.39 13.18
CA GLU A 256 -35.43 -23.14 14.44
C GLU A 256 -34.13 -23.08 15.25
N ARG A 257 -33.06 -22.51 14.68
CA ARG A 257 -31.75 -22.44 15.31
C ARG A 257 -31.76 -21.47 16.50
N THR A 258 -31.60 -21.98 17.71
CA THR A 258 -31.60 -21.16 18.94
C THR A 258 -30.21 -20.72 19.38
N GLU A 259 -29.17 -21.49 19.08
CA GLU A 259 -27.78 -21.24 19.49
C GLU A 259 -26.77 -21.54 18.37
N LEU A 260 -25.60 -20.91 18.44
CA LEU A 260 -24.51 -21.12 17.50
C LEU A 260 -23.18 -21.18 18.24
N SER A 261 -22.38 -22.21 18.00
CA SER A 261 -21.01 -22.29 18.52
C SER A 261 -19.97 -22.00 17.44
N TRP A 262 -18.85 -21.34 17.79
CA TRP A 262 -17.74 -21.15 16.84
C TRP A 262 -17.13 -22.46 16.33
N SER A 263 -17.22 -23.55 17.11
CA SER A 263 -16.80 -24.87 16.64
C SER A 263 -17.62 -25.32 15.43
N GLU A 264 -18.93 -25.07 15.44
CA GLU A 264 -19.81 -25.40 14.31
C GLU A 264 -19.54 -24.49 13.12
N VAL A 265 -19.39 -23.18 13.34
CA VAL A 265 -19.04 -22.23 12.26
C VAL A 265 -17.73 -22.63 11.58
N ARG A 266 -16.71 -23.03 12.36
CA ARG A 266 -15.46 -23.56 11.81
C ARG A 266 -15.68 -24.88 11.06
N GLY A 267 -16.52 -25.76 11.60
CA GLY A 267 -16.92 -27.01 10.94
C GLY A 267 -17.55 -26.76 9.58
N TRP A 268 -18.46 -25.78 9.47
CA TRP A 268 -19.05 -25.34 8.21
C TRP A 268 -18.01 -24.76 7.25
N GLY A 269 -17.07 -23.95 7.73
CA GLY A 269 -15.96 -23.46 6.92
C GLY A 269 -15.13 -24.60 6.30
N VAL A 270 -14.85 -25.65 7.07
CA VAL A 270 -14.15 -26.85 6.57
C VAL A 270 -15.04 -27.65 5.61
N SER A 271 -16.33 -27.82 5.90
CA SER A 271 -17.31 -28.48 5.04
C SER A 271 -17.41 -27.79 3.67
N LEU A 272 -17.51 -26.46 3.66
CA LEU A 272 -17.52 -25.64 2.45
C LEU A 272 -16.22 -25.79 1.65
N LEU A 273 -15.05 -25.81 2.32
CA LEU A 273 -13.77 -26.02 1.62
C LEU A 273 -13.69 -27.41 0.99
N TRP A 274 -14.21 -28.43 1.65
CA TRP A 274 -14.32 -29.78 1.10
C TRP A 274 -15.30 -29.85 -0.07
N TYR A 275 -16.43 -29.14 0.04
CA TYR A 275 -17.39 -28.99 -1.04
C TYR A 275 -16.73 -28.33 -2.25
N ALA A 276 -16.04 -27.20 -2.05
CA ALA A 276 -15.30 -26.46 -3.08
C ALA A 276 -14.07 -27.18 -3.64
N ALA A 277 -13.71 -28.36 -3.10
CA ALA A 277 -12.72 -29.25 -3.70
C ALA A 277 -13.36 -30.29 -4.66
N GLN A 278 -14.68 -30.30 -4.80
CA GLN A 278 -15.46 -31.25 -5.62
C GLN A 278 -16.16 -30.52 -6.78
N PRO A 279 -15.43 -30.04 -7.81
CA PRO A 279 -15.98 -29.20 -8.88
C PRO A 279 -17.09 -29.84 -9.70
N VAL A 280 -17.25 -31.16 -9.63
CA VAL A 280 -18.39 -31.86 -10.26
C VAL A 280 -19.73 -31.38 -9.70
N LYS A 281 -19.81 -31.01 -8.42
CA LYS A 281 -21.06 -30.58 -7.76
C LYS A 281 -21.57 -29.22 -8.22
N TYR A 282 -20.67 -28.34 -8.68
CA TYR A 282 -20.96 -26.96 -9.08
C TYR A 282 -20.32 -26.63 -10.44
N ARG A 283 -20.21 -27.66 -11.30
CA ARG A 283 -19.52 -27.57 -12.59
C ARG A 283 -20.12 -26.51 -13.50
N GLU A 284 -21.44 -26.41 -13.53
CA GLU A 284 -22.17 -25.43 -14.34
C GLU A 284 -21.81 -24.00 -13.92
N LEU A 285 -21.77 -23.72 -12.61
CA LEU A 285 -21.33 -22.42 -12.09
C LEU A 285 -19.91 -22.07 -12.53
N MET A 286 -18.98 -23.04 -12.52
CA MET A 286 -17.61 -22.83 -12.99
C MET A 286 -17.54 -22.57 -14.50
N LEU A 287 -18.38 -23.24 -15.30
CA LEU A 287 -18.42 -23.07 -16.76
C LEU A 287 -19.03 -21.73 -17.18
N GLU A 288 -20.04 -21.25 -16.45
CA GLU A 288 -20.69 -19.97 -16.68
C GLU A 288 -19.87 -18.78 -16.18
N SER A 289 -19.00 -19.01 -15.19
CA SER A 289 -18.23 -17.94 -14.56
C SER A 289 -17.26 -17.27 -15.54
N PRO A 290 -17.22 -15.92 -15.60
CA PRO A 290 -16.30 -15.17 -16.45
C PRO A 290 -14.85 -15.22 -15.95
N VAL A 291 -14.61 -15.60 -14.68
CA VAL A 291 -13.26 -15.63 -14.11
C VAL A 291 -12.49 -16.93 -14.40
N ILE A 292 -13.19 -17.98 -14.84
CA ILE A 292 -12.58 -19.24 -15.26
C ILE A 292 -12.11 -19.12 -16.71
N THR A 293 -10.85 -19.44 -16.97
CA THR A 293 -10.27 -19.34 -18.31
C THR A 293 -10.86 -20.39 -19.25
N GLU A 294 -10.88 -20.15 -20.57
CA GLU A 294 -11.39 -21.14 -21.53
C GLU A 294 -10.61 -22.46 -21.49
N SER A 295 -9.31 -22.43 -21.17
CA SER A 295 -8.51 -23.64 -20.93
C SER A 295 -8.96 -24.43 -19.70
N GLU A 296 -9.32 -23.75 -18.62
CA GLU A 296 -9.87 -24.39 -17.41
C GLU A 296 -11.28 -24.91 -17.67
N LYS A 297 -12.11 -24.18 -18.42
CA LYS A 297 -13.43 -24.65 -18.85
C LYS A 297 -13.33 -25.89 -19.73
N ALA A 298 -12.37 -25.95 -20.65
CA ALA A 298 -12.10 -27.15 -21.44
C ALA A 298 -11.72 -28.34 -20.54
N THR A 299 -10.82 -28.12 -19.57
CA THR A 299 -10.44 -29.14 -18.58
C THR A 299 -11.67 -29.64 -17.79
N LEU A 300 -12.55 -28.74 -17.37
CA LEU A 300 -13.81 -29.08 -16.70
C LEU A 300 -14.75 -29.84 -17.63
N ARG A 301 -14.86 -29.49 -18.92
CA ARG A 301 -15.65 -30.21 -19.94
C ARG A 301 -15.14 -31.65 -20.13
N ASP A 302 -13.84 -31.86 -20.00
CA ASP A 302 -13.20 -33.18 -20.14
C ASP A 302 -13.22 -34.01 -18.83
N GLY A 303 -13.86 -33.51 -17.78
CA GLY A 303 -13.96 -34.20 -16.48
C GLY A 303 -12.74 -34.04 -15.57
N GLY A 304 -11.83 -33.12 -15.93
CA GLY A 304 -10.74 -32.69 -15.05
C GLY A 304 -11.23 -31.86 -13.87
N VAL A 305 -10.31 -31.63 -12.92
CA VAL A 305 -10.59 -30.91 -11.67
C VAL A 305 -9.92 -29.54 -11.73
N VAL A 306 -10.72 -28.47 -11.61
CA VAL A 306 -10.25 -27.09 -11.47
C VAL A 306 -10.78 -26.53 -10.16
N PHE A 307 -9.90 -26.01 -9.33
CA PHE A 307 -10.28 -25.34 -8.08
C PHE A 307 -10.70 -23.90 -8.37
N PRO A 308 -11.76 -23.37 -7.72
CA PRO A 308 -12.17 -21.98 -7.93
C PRO A 308 -11.05 -20.99 -7.54
N PRO A 309 -10.89 -19.86 -8.27
CA PRO A 309 -9.97 -18.80 -7.91
C PRO A 309 -10.31 -18.23 -6.54
N MET A 310 -9.33 -17.67 -5.82
CA MET A 310 -9.53 -17.18 -4.45
C MET A 310 -10.62 -16.07 -4.37
N PRO A 311 -11.51 -16.11 -3.36
CA PRO A 311 -12.60 -15.13 -3.24
C PRO A 311 -12.04 -13.76 -2.90
N PHE A 312 -12.45 -12.71 -3.63
CA PHE A 312 -12.08 -11.31 -3.32
C PHE A 312 -10.57 -11.07 -3.16
N GLY A 313 -9.72 -11.93 -3.76
CA GLY A 313 -8.26 -11.88 -3.59
C GLY A 313 -7.76 -12.30 -2.19
N VAL A 314 -8.61 -12.92 -1.36
CA VAL A 314 -8.29 -13.38 0.00
C VAL A 314 -7.68 -14.78 -0.03
N ARG A 315 -6.55 -14.96 0.67
CA ARG A 315 -5.85 -16.25 0.77
C ARG A 315 -6.57 -17.19 1.75
N VAL A 316 -7.31 -18.16 1.24
CA VAL A 316 -8.03 -19.13 2.09
C VAL A 316 -7.18 -20.37 2.44
N LEU A 317 -6.27 -20.80 1.56
CA LEU A 317 -5.52 -22.07 1.70
C LEU A 317 -3.98 -21.90 1.82
N GLY A 318 -3.52 -20.71 2.22
CA GLY A 318 -2.10 -20.35 2.17
C GLY A 318 -1.71 -19.89 0.76
N GLY A 319 -1.22 -18.65 0.65
CA GLY A 319 -0.97 -18.01 -0.64
C GLY A 319 0.33 -18.47 -1.30
N ARG A 320 0.46 -18.15 -2.58
CA ARG A 320 1.74 -18.31 -3.29
C ARG A 320 2.83 -17.46 -2.61
N SER A 321 4.08 -17.92 -2.72
CA SER A 321 5.25 -17.10 -2.39
C SER A 321 5.25 -15.87 -3.29
N GLY A 322 4.74 -14.75 -2.78
CA GLY A 322 4.78 -13.48 -3.52
C GLY A 322 6.21 -13.08 -3.86
N SER A 323 6.38 -12.32 -4.94
CA SER A 323 7.67 -11.75 -5.32
C SER A 323 8.17 -10.79 -4.25
N SER A 324 9.48 -10.64 -4.13
CA SER A 324 10.08 -9.64 -3.25
C SER A 324 10.63 -8.48 -4.07
N MET A 325 10.44 -7.27 -3.56
CA MET A 325 11.00 -6.06 -4.13
C MET A 325 11.82 -5.34 -3.08
N THR A 326 13.04 -4.95 -3.45
CA THR A 326 13.92 -4.13 -2.63
C THR A 326 14.10 -2.78 -3.31
N PHE A 327 13.86 -1.71 -2.58
CA PHE A 327 14.26 -0.37 -2.98
C PHE A 327 15.47 0.06 -2.17
N GLU A 328 16.42 0.66 -2.84
CA GLU A 328 17.62 1.24 -2.26
C GLU A 328 17.69 2.69 -2.70
N LEU A 329 17.65 3.63 -1.77
CA LEU A 329 17.83 5.05 -2.04
C LEU A 329 19.18 5.48 -1.51
N GLU A 330 19.96 6.17 -2.32
CA GLU A 330 21.24 6.78 -1.97
C GLU A 330 21.09 8.31 -2.09
N PRO A 331 20.55 8.97 -1.05
CA PRO A 331 20.38 10.42 -1.04
C PRO A 331 21.69 11.12 -0.71
N LYS A 332 21.86 12.38 -1.13
CA LYS A 332 23.04 13.20 -0.76
C LYS A 332 23.02 13.73 0.67
N ALA A 333 21.87 13.63 1.34
CA ALA A 333 21.69 14.05 2.73
C ALA A 333 20.78 13.06 3.46
N VAL A 334 20.91 13.01 4.78
CA VAL A 334 20.09 12.13 5.63
C VAL A 334 18.61 12.52 5.50
N PRO A 335 17.72 11.58 5.15
CA PRO A 335 16.29 11.88 5.08
C PRO A 335 15.71 12.26 6.44
N TYR A 336 15.02 13.39 6.51
CA TYR A 336 14.31 13.83 7.72
C TYR A 336 12.96 13.12 7.90
N LEU A 337 12.42 12.54 6.82
CA LEU A 337 11.18 11.76 6.85
C LEU A 337 11.27 10.60 5.86
N SER A 338 11.15 9.36 6.35
CA SER A 338 11.15 8.15 5.54
C SER A 338 10.52 6.98 6.30
N ASN A 339 9.93 6.01 5.58
CA ASN A 339 9.52 4.73 6.15
C ASN A 339 10.50 3.58 5.89
N GLY A 340 11.68 3.89 5.33
CA GLY A 340 12.76 2.95 5.07
C GLY A 340 13.71 2.81 6.25
N ARG A 341 14.54 1.77 6.20
CA ARG A 341 15.61 1.59 7.18
C ARG A 341 16.85 2.33 6.69
N VAL A 342 17.27 3.33 7.44
CA VAL A 342 18.56 4.00 7.23
C VAL A 342 19.68 3.02 7.64
N MET A 343 20.62 2.80 6.73
CA MET A 343 21.78 1.94 6.91
C MET A 343 23.05 2.74 6.64
N PRO A 344 24.09 2.62 7.49
CA PRO A 344 25.40 3.18 7.16
C PRO A 344 25.95 2.46 5.92
N SER A 345 26.56 3.19 4.98
CA SER A 345 27.17 2.56 3.79
C SER A 345 28.22 1.51 4.20
N ASN A 346 28.13 0.33 3.61
CA ASN A 346 29.08 -0.76 3.82
C ASN A 346 30.32 -0.64 2.91
N GLU A 347 30.34 0.31 1.98
CA GLU A 347 31.45 0.51 1.03
C GLU A 347 31.80 2.00 0.95
N THR A 348 33.03 2.31 1.37
CA THR A 348 33.68 3.64 1.42
C THR A 348 33.33 4.53 2.63
N ASN A 349 34.40 4.94 3.34
CA ASN A 349 34.41 5.83 4.52
C ASN A 349 33.99 7.28 4.20
N GLU A 350 33.23 7.51 3.13
CA GLU A 350 32.79 8.83 2.69
C GLU A 350 31.26 8.86 2.60
N GLY A 351 30.62 8.79 3.77
CA GLY A 351 29.48 9.66 4.08
C GLY A 351 28.19 9.58 3.25
N TYR A 352 27.70 8.40 2.86
CA TYR A 352 26.30 8.29 2.40
C TYR A 352 25.55 7.18 3.15
N GLU A 353 24.44 7.54 3.79
CA GLU A 353 23.53 6.59 4.41
C GLU A 353 22.57 6.05 3.34
N GLN A 354 22.56 4.74 3.13
CA GLN A 354 21.61 4.12 2.22
C GLN A 354 20.27 3.92 2.94
N VAL A 355 19.16 4.29 2.30
CA VAL A 355 17.83 3.97 2.82
C VAL A 355 17.26 2.77 2.08
N VAL A 356 17.04 1.69 2.82
CA VAL A 356 16.61 0.39 2.27
C VAL A 356 15.16 0.12 2.64
N TYR A 357 14.37 -0.25 1.63
CA TYR A 357 12.98 -0.66 1.76
C TYR A 357 12.84 -2.08 1.24
N ARG A 358 12.12 -2.92 1.98
CA ARG A 358 11.81 -4.28 1.55
C ARG A 358 10.32 -4.48 1.54
N MET A 359 9.80 -4.79 0.37
CA MET A 359 8.38 -4.98 0.12
C MET A 359 8.13 -6.38 -0.40
N ARG A 360 7.00 -6.97 0.01
CA ARG A 360 6.49 -8.19 -0.61
C ARG A 360 5.39 -7.79 -1.58
N LEU A 361 5.58 -8.13 -2.85
CA LEU A 361 4.57 -7.94 -3.87
C LEU A 361 3.57 -9.10 -3.78
N SER A 362 2.29 -8.75 -3.64
CA SER A 362 1.23 -9.74 -3.72
C SER A 362 1.05 -10.15 -5.19
N PRO A 363 0.79 -11.44 -5.48
CA PRO A 363 0.38 -11.88 -6.80
C PRO A 363 -0.79 -11.05 -7.36
N PRO A 364 -0.92 -10.87 -8.69
CA PRO A 364 -1.99 -10.08 -9.32
C PRO A 364 -3.42 -10.43 -8.85
N ASP A 365 -3.67 -11.72 -8.65
CA ASP A 365 -4.92 -12.29 -8.20
C ASP A 365 -5.12 -12.24 -6.67
N GLU A 366 -4.14 -11.72 -5.94
CA GLU A 366 -4.12 -11.56 -4.50
C GLU A 366 -3.89 -10.08 -4.14
N GLY A 367 -4.84 -9.45 -3.46
CA GLY A 367 -4.71 -8.05 -3.06
C GLY A 367 -4.54 -7.93 -1.56
N PRO A 368 -3.59 -7.14 -1.04
CA PRO A 368 -3.77 -6.65 0.31
C PRO A 368 -5.02 -5.74 0.29
N LEU A 369 -5.93 -5.96 1.24
CA LEU A 369 -7.19 -5.21 1.37
C LEU A 369 -6.96 -3.69 1.50
N PHE A 370 -5.77 -3.30 1.96
CA PHE A 370 -5.21 -1.96 1.85
C PHE A 370 -3.90 -2.08 1.07
N GLY A 371 -3.69 -1.30 0.01
CA GLY A 371 -2.44 -1.33 -0.76
C GLY A 371 -1.21 -1.30 0.16
N ALA A 372 -0.14 -1.99 -0.23
CA ALA A 372 1.12 -1.90 0.52
C ALA A 372 1.52 -0.41 0.63
N PRO A 373 1.98 0.06 1.81
CA PRO A 373 2.39 1.44 1.95
C PRO A 373 3.50 1.73 0.93
N PRO A 374 3.48 2.91 0.27
CA PRO A 374 4.54 3.27 -0.66
C PRO A 374 5.88 3.33 0.09
N ALA A 375 6.98 2.98 -0.58
CA ALA A 375 8.31 3.39 -0.11
C ALA A 375 8.46 4.88 -0.38
N TYR A 376 8.94 5.66 0.59
CA TYR A 376 9.16 7.10 0.37
C TYR A 376 10.28 7.67 1.25
N ALA A 377 10.86 8.76 0.78
CA ALA A 377 11.78 9.59 1.53
C ALA A 377 11.67 11.06 1.15
N PHE A 378 11.96 11.91 2.15
CA PHE A 378 12.19 13.33 2.00
C PHE A 378 13.54 13.68 2.61
N TRP A 379 14.35 14.42 1.87
CA TRP A 379 15.64 14.93 2.33
C TRP A 379 15.87 16.33 1.79
N SER A 380 16.76 17.08 2.43
CA SER A 380 17.12 18.41 2.00
C SER A 380 18.63 18.55 1.93
N VAL A 381 19.12 19.15 0.85
CA VAL A 381 20.53 19.32 0.57
C VAL A 381 20.85 20.81 0.70
N PRO A 382 21.62 21.23 1.72
CA PRO A 382 21.98 22.62 1.88
C PRO A 382 22.93 23.09 0.77
N THR A 383 22.74 24.31 0.28
CA THR A 383 23.76 24.98 -0.54
C THR A 383 24.86 25.48 0.39
N VAL A 384 25.80 24.59 0.74
CA VAL A 384 26.85 24.84 1.74
C VAL A 384 27.58 26.16 1.51
N PRO A 385 28.09 26.49 0.30
CA PRO A 385 28.80 27.75 0.09
C PRO A 385 27.97 29.00 0.35
N VAL A 386 26.66 28.94 0.06
CA VAL A 386 25.73 30.07 0.29
C VAL A 386 25.45 30.23 1.78
N GLN A 387 25.09 29.14 2.47
CA GLN A 387 24.79 29.20 3.90
C GLN A 387 26.02 29.58 4.73
N GLU A 388 27.20 29.06 4.40
CA GLU A 388 28.43 29.43 5.10
C GLU A 388 28.83 30.89 4.86
N ALA A 389 28.61 31.43 3.66
CA ALA A 389 28.86 32.85 3.39
C ALA A 389 27.95 33.78 4.24
N ILE A 390 26.69 33.39 4.45
CA ILE A 390 25.70 34.20 5.15
C ILE A 390 25.78 34.01 6.67
N PHE A 391 25.90 32.76 7.14
CA PHE A 391 25.77 32.38 8.56
C PHE A 391 27.08 31.92 9.21
N GLY A 392 28.18 31.82 8.46
CA GLY A 392 29.50 31.34 8.93
C GLY A 392 29.62 29.83 9.12
N LYS A 393 28.49 29.10 9.15
CA LYS A 393 28.38 27.63 9.14
C LYS A 393 27.03 27.23 8.55
N VAL A 394 26.87 25.99 8.12
CA VAL A 394 25.57 25.46 7.72
C VAL A 394 24.60 25.54 8.92
N ALA A 395 23.46 26.20 8.72
CA ALA A 395 22.52 26.53 9.80
C ALA A 395 21.14 25.89 9.60
N LEU A 396 20.77 25.60 8.35
CA LEU A 396 19.51 24.97 7.97
C LEU A 396 19.78 23.66 7.25
N GLU A 397 19.33 22.57 7.85
CA GLU A 397 19.43 21.19 7.33
C GLU A 397 18.11 20.45 7.54
N GLY A 398 17.93 19.34 6.83
CA GLY A 398 16.78 18.45 7.02
C GLY A 398 15.43 19.18 6.94
N MET A 399 14.56 18.94 7.93
CA MET A 399 13.20 19.49 7.95
C MET A 399 13.18 21.02 8.01
N ASP A 400 14.11 21.65 8.73
CA ASP A 400 14.14 23.11 8.86
C ASP A 400 14.40 23.77 7.51
N LEU A 401 15.34 23.23 6.72
CA LEU A 401 15.60 23.67 5.36
C LEU A 401 14.39 23.41 4.45
N ALA A 402 13.76 22.24 4.54
CA ALA A 402 12.57 21.92 3.76
C ALA A 402 11.42 22.91 3.97
N VAL A 403 11.19 23.33 5.22
CA VAL A 403 10.13 24.29 5.56
C VAL A 403 10.44 25.68 5.00
N VAL A 404 11.71 26.10 5.02
CA VAL A 404 12.15 27.36 4.39
C VAL A 404 11.92 27.33 2.89
N ILE A 405 12.35 26.28 2.21
CA ILE A 405 12.15 26.14 0.75
C ILE A 405 10.65 26.08 0.42
N GLY A 406 9.86 25.36 1.22
CA GLY A 406 8.41 25.32 1.06
C GLY A 406 7.78 26.71 1.18
N TRP A 407 8.21 27.50 2.17
CA TRP A 407 7.78 28.90 2.32
C TRP A 407 8.18 29.77 1.13
N GLU A 408 9.41 29.65 0.61
CA GLU A 408 9.85 30.38 -0.59
C GLU A 408 8.90 30.12 -1.79
N ARG A 409 8.42 28.88 -1.92
CA ARG A 409 7.50 28.48 -3.00
C ARG A 409 6.06 28.95 -2.82
N LEU A 410 5.70 29.45 -1.63
CA LEU A 410 4.41 30.09 -1.36
C LEU A 410 4.46 31.61 -1.57
N LEU A 411 5.65 32.20 -1.75
CA LEU A 411 5.79 33.62 -2.02
C LEU A 411 5.26 33.98 -3.40
N GLU A 412 4.59 35.13 -3.49
CA GLU A 412 4.26 35.73 -4.77
C GLU A 412 5.54 36.10 -5.55
N GLU A 413 5.47 36.13 -6.88
CA GLU A 413 6.62 36.35 -7.76
C GLU A 413 7.46 37.59 -7.38
N SER A 414 6.80 38.68 -6.98
CA SER A 414 7.47 39.92 -6.58
C SER A 414 8.23 39.78 -5.25
N ALA A 415 7.67 39.01 -4.31
CA ALA A 415 8.28 38.74 -3.00
C ALA A 415 9.41 37.72 -3.13
N LEU A 416 9.22 36.68 -3.94
CA LEU A 416 10.26 35.70 -4.27
C LEU A 416 11.46 36.40 -4.93
N SER A 417 11.22 37.29 -5.89
CA SER A 417 12.31 38.05 -6.55
C SER A 417 13.10 38.92 -5.55
N ARG A 418 12.40 39.56 -4.60
CA ARG A 418 13.06 40.34 -3.52
C ARG A 418 13.87 39.43 -2.59
N TRP A 419 13.33 38.27 -2.23
CA TRP A 419 14.00 37.28 -1.42
C TRP A 419 15.29 36.77 -2.10
N THR A 420 15.20 36.35 -3.36
CA THR A 420 16.37 35.87 -4.13
C THR A 420 17.45 36.94 -4.25
N ALA A 421 17.08 38.19 -4.54
CA ALA A 421 18.04 39.29 -4.59
C ALA A 421 18.71 39.55 -3.22
N ALA A 422 17.96 39.39 -2.13
CA ALA A 422 18.50 39.53 -0.78
C ALA A 422 19.46 38.39 -0.42
N VAL A 423 19.20 37.15 -0.88
CA VAL A 423 20.13 36.02 -0.74
C VAL A 423 21.44 36.33 -1.47
N GLU A 424 21.38 36.79 -2.71
CA GLU A 424 22.58 37.17 -3.47
C GLU A 424 23.37 38.30 -2.78
N GLN A 425 22.67 39.32 -2.27
CA GLN A 425 23.30 40.41 -1.54
C GLN A 425 23.93 39.94 -0.22
N ALA A 426 23.26 39.08 0.53
CA ALA A 426 23.76 38.51 1.78
C ALA A 426 25.04 37.69 1.56
N VAL A 427 25.13 36.95 0.45
CA VAL A 427 26.35 36.23 0.06
C VAL A 427 27.49 37.20 -0.25
N GLN A 428 27.22 38.31 -0.94
CA GLN A 428 28.24 39.32 -1.29
C GLN A 428 28.74 40.09 -0.06
N GLU A 429 27.85 40.40 0.86
CA GLU A 429 28.15 41.18 2.07
C GLU A 429 28.71 40.31 3.21
N GLY A 430 28.48 38.99 3.16
CA GLY A 430 28.97 38.03 4.15
C GLY A 430 28.21 38.11 5.48
N GLY A 431 26.88 38.25 5.43
CA GLY A 431 26.04 38.39 6.63
C GLY A 431 24.53 38.32 6.36
N PRO A 432 23.70 38.09 7.39
CA PRO A 432 22.25 37.90 7.26
C PRO A 432 21.44 39.20 7.13
N GLU A 433 22.04 40.38 7.28
CA GLU A 433 21.35 41.67 7.33
C GLU A 433 20.48 41.98 6.09
N PRO A 434 20.90 41.65 4.85
CA PRO A 434 20.04 41.83 3.67
C PRO A 434 18.79 40.95 3.71
N LEU A 435 18.90 39.71 4.20
CA LEU A 435 17.76 38.79 4.35
C LEU A 435 16.75 39.34 5.37
N TRP A 436 17.24 39.83 6.51
CA TRP A 436 16.38 40.44 7.54
C TRP A 436 15.63 41.67 7.01
N SER A 437 16.31 42.49 6.21
CA SER A 437 15.72 43.68 5.59
C SER A 437 14.63 43.31 4.59
N ALA A 438 14.85 42.25 3.80
CA ALA A 438 13.85 41.74 2.85
C ALA A 438 12.61 41.19 3.56
N LEU A 439 12.78 40.43 4.65
CA LEU A 439 11.67 39.85 5.41
C LEU A 439 10.68 40.89 5.93
N LYS A 440 11.14 42.08 6.32
CA LYS A 440 10.25 43.19 6.76
C LYS A 440 9.28 43.67 5.68
N THR A 441 9.54 43.32 4.42
CA THR A 441 8.74 43.72 3.25
C THR A 441 7.95 42.57 2.63
N ILE A 442 8.05 41.37 3.21
CA ILE A 442 7.32 40.17 2.78
C ILE A 442 6.18 39.96 3.76
N GLU A 443 4.94 39.94 3.25
CA GLU A 443 3.74 39.80 4.09
C GLU A 443 3.60 38.39 4.70
N LEU A 444 4.03 37.35 3.97
CA LEU A 444 3.97 35.98 4.45
C LEU A 444 5.05 35.74 5.52
N SER A 445 4.62 35.47 6.76
CA SER A 445 5.52 35.25 7.88
C SER A 445 6.54 34.13 7.58
N PRO A 446 7.84 34.34 7.85
CA PRO A 446 8.86 33.32 7.62
C PRO A 446 8.75 32.19 8.65
N PRO A 447 9.30 31.00 8.34
CA PRO A 447 9.42 29.92 9.31
C PRO A 447 10.21 30.33 10.55
N GLY A 448 9.81 29.81 11.72
CA GLY A 448 10.40 30.20 13.00
C GLY A 448 11.93 30.05 13.05
N ARG A 449 12.45 28.94 12.53
CA ARG A 449 13.91 28.71 12.50
C ARG A 449 14.66 29.72 11.65
N LEU A 450 14.10 30.12 10.50
CA LEU A 450 14.68 31.16 9.66
C LEU A 450 14.66 32.51 10.37
N ARG A 451 13.55 32.84 11.04
CA ARG A 451 13.43 34.05 11.85
C ARG A 451 14.48 34.12 12.96
N GLU A 452 14.67 33.04 13.72
CA GLU A 452 15.68 32.95 14.79
C GLU A 452 17.11 33.19 14.27
N LEU A 453 17.44 32.72 13.08
CA LEU A 453 18.76 32.90 12.48
C LEU A 453 19.01 34.33 12.00
N LEU A 454 17.94 35.06 11.66
CA LEU A 454 18.01 36.40 11.08
C LEU A 454 17.76 37.50 12.10
N GLU A 455 17.16 37.19 13.25
CA GLU A 455 16.99 38.14 14.34
C GLU A 455 18.36 38.56 14.89
N PRO A 456 18.73 39.85 14.82
CA PRO A 456 19.97 40.33 15.41
C PRO A 456 19.94 40.05 16.91
N SER A 457 21.06 39.59 17.47
CA SER A 457 21.21 39.23 18.89
C SER A 457 20.97 40.44 19.80
N GLY A 458 19.70 40.80 20.04
CA GLY A 458 19.31 42.00 20.77
C GLY A 458 17.97 42.61 20.33
N GLY A 459 16.85 41.95 20.67
CA GLY A 459 15.55 42.62 20.83
C GLY A 459 14.35 41.89 20.21
N PRO A 460 13.28 41.60 20.97
CA PRO A 460 12.05 41.03 20.42
C PRO A 460 11.32 42.08 19.57
N LEU A 461 10.77 41.65 18.43
CA LEU A 461 9.70 42.38 17.75
C LEU A 461 8.38 41.96 18.41
N GLU A 462 7.68 42.92 19.01
CA GLU A 462 6.29 42.76 19.47
C GLU A 462 5.39 42.34 18.29
N ASP A 463 4.45 41.45 18.60
CA ASP A 463 3.52 40.74 17.68
C ASP A 463 2.71 41.65 16.74
#